data_AF-A0A7S2Q598-F1
#
_entry.id   AF-A0A7S2Q598-F1
#
_cell.length_a   1.000
_cell.length_b   1.000
_cell.length_c   1.000
_cell.angle_alpha   90.00
_cell.angle_beta   90.00
_cell.angle_gamma   90.00
#
_symmetry.space_group_name_H-M   'P 1'
#
loop_
_entity.id
_entity.type
_entity.pdbx_description
1 polymer ?
#
loop_
_entity_poly.entity_id
_entity_poly.type
_entity_poly.pdbx_seq_one_letter_code
_entity_poly.pdbx_strand_id
1 'polypeptide(L)'
;RDYPELTKKCVAILNDWYKRFPPGLWSRLIKRNQRLIKEINEYAPLIDELTLFLERERARELDVDSSNDAQFTIVDLCSGFGFLAMLLSELFADWFFVHKPALRMMRDIILVDRMWPQHGEPTTRDDGHHINREHVDNYVWPIPLHTLKMNIKKKRTLQDLKSYVFESPVSWTRRGIDASEACPSAETRPKARVILLGVHLCGTLSLRACQMVNESADAVAFACIKPCCLPGRKQLYSKCYYELGGHRFSTAQVYFPLSFADYEARRAAKGDDGDKLWNPRRQELRKSRHTAEDGMFAEGAKEDGSKGDCDGSDGESGHHEQEAELAAEMSERVAGAGQAVAAEGGETRRERKRKQE
;
A
#
# COMPACT_ATOMS: atom_id res chain seq x y z
N ARG A 1 0.14 24.54 6.21
CA ARG A 1 1.10 25.11 7.18
C ARG A 1 2.49 24.54 6.94
N ASP A 2 2.61 23.22 6.79
CA ASP A 2 3.92 22.58 6.68
C ASP A 2 4.49 22.58 5.25
N TYR A 3 3.63 22.62 4.22
CA TYR A 3 4.04 22.61 2.81
C TYR A 3 3.39 23.75 2.00
N PRO A 4 3.72 25.03 2.27
CA PRO A 4 3.04 26.18 1.67
C PRO A 4 3.19 26.23 0.14
N GLU A 5 4.38 25.99 -0.40
CA GLU A 5 4.62 26.01 -1.84
C GLU A 5 3.91 24.87 -2.57
N LEU A 6 3.96 23.65 -2.02
CA LEU A 6 3.20 22.52 -2.55
C LEU A 6 1.69 22.82 -2.51
N THR A 7 1.19 23.40 -1.42
CA THR A 7 -0.22 23.80 -1.30
C THR A 7 -0.61 24.76 -2.42
N LYS A 8 0.23 25.79 -2.68
CA LYS A 8 0.00 26.76 -3.75
C LYS A 8 -0.07 26.10 -5.13
N LYS A 9 0.85 25.17 -5.44
CA LYS A 9 0.83 24.38 -6.68
C LYS A 9 -0.43 23.52 -6.79
N CYS A 10 -0.79 22.79 -5.73
CA CYS A 10 -2.00 21.98 -5.69
C CYS A 10 -3.26 22.83 -5.94
N VAL A 11 -3.37 24.02 -5.33
CA VAL A 11 -4.51 24.91 -5.56
C VAL A 11 -4.62 25.35 -7.03
N ALA A 12 -3.49 25.68 -7.67
CA ALA A 12 -3.48 26.00 -9.10
C ALA A 12 -3.98 24.83 -9.95
N ILE A 13 -3.46 23.62 -9.70
CA ILE A 13 -3.86 22.39 -10.40
C ILE A 13 -5.36 22.11 -10.19
N LEU A 14 -5.86 22.23 -8.97
CA LEU A 14 -7.28 22.00 -8.65
C LEU A 14 -8.18 23.02 -9.36
N ASN A 15 -7.75 24.28 -9.49
CA ASN A 15 -8.49 25.28 -10.26
C ASN A 15 -8.56 24.91 -11.74
N ASP A 16 -7.51 24.33 -12.30
CA ASP A 16 -7.50 23.89 -13.69
C ASP A 16 -8.34 22.63 -13.90
N TRP A 17 -8.30 21.70 -12.94
CA TRP A 17 -9.20 20.53 -12.93
C TRP A 17 -10.66 20.94 -12.84
N TYR A 18 -10.98 21.97 -12.04
CA TYR A 18 -12.34 22.49 -11.93
C TYR A 18 -12.87 22.99 -13.28
N LYS A 19 -12.03 23.69 -14.05
CA LYS A 19 -12.39 24.19 -15.39
C LYS A 19 -12.46 23.07 -16.42
N ARG A 20 -11.58 22.06 -16.31
CA ARG A 20 -11.41 20.98 -17.29
C ARG A 20 -12.41 19.84 -17.13
N PHE A 21 -12.81 19.51 -15.89
CA PHE A 21 -13.66 18.36 -15.62
C PHE A 21 -15.15 18.72 -15.68
N PRO A 22 -16.00 17.83 -16.24
CA PRO A 22 -17.42 18.05 -16.26
C PRO A 22 -17.96 18.10 -14.82
N PRO A 23 -19.07 18.83 -14.58
CA PRO A 23 -19.60 19.04 -13.23
C PRO A 23 -19.85 17.75 -12.43
N GLY A 24 -20.23 16.66 -13.11
CA GLY A 24 -20.46 15.34 -12.51
C GLY A 24 -19.17 14.71 -11.97
N LEU A 25 -18.09 14.73 -12.76
CA LEU A 25 -16.78 14.25 -12.34
C LEU A 25 -16.23 15.12 -11.21
N TRP A 26 -16.20 16.45 -11.39
CA TRP A 26 -15.71 17.37 -10.35
C TRP A 26 -16.46 17.19 -9.02
N SER A 27 -17.79 17.06 -9.09
CA SER A 27 -18.61 16.77 -7.92
C SER A 27 -18.17 15.48 -7.21
N ARG A 28 -17.82 14.42 -7.94
CA ARG A 28 -17.32 13.17 -7.34
C ARG A 28 -15.97 13.35 -6.64
N LEU A 29 -15.09 14.22 -7.16
CA LEU A 29 -13.78 14.51 -6.56
C LEU A 29 -13.94 15.29 -5.24
N ILE A 30 -14.83 16.29 -5.20
CA ILE A 30 -14.93 17.25 -4.10
C ILE A 30 -16.06 16.95 -3.10
N LYS A 31 -17.26 16.55 -3.55
CA LYS A 31 -18.50 16.60 -2.72
C LYS A 31 -18.58 15.55 -1.61
N ARG A 32 -17.86 14.43 -1.67
CA ARG A 32 -17.83 13.48 -0.55
C ARG A 32 -16.76 13.90 0.46
N ASN A 33 -17.15 14.64 1.50
CA ASN A 33 -16.37 14.84 2.74
C ASN A 33 -14.97 15.46 2.58
N GLN A 34 -14.78 16.35 1.59
CA GLN A 34 -13.47 16.93 1.28
C GLN A 34 -12.41 15.85 1.01
N ARG A 35 -12.81 14.71 0.43
CA ARG A 35 -11.93 13.55 0.23
C ARG A 35 -10.64 13.95 -0.44
N LEU A 36 -10.69 14.64 -1.58
CA LEU A 36 -9.49 15.06 -2.30
C LEU A 36 -8.55 15.91 -1.45
N ILE A 37 -9.07 16.85 -0.64
CA ILE A 37 -8.23 17.71 0.22
C ILE A 37 -7.54 16.87 1.31
N LYS A 38 -8.28 15.93 1.92
CA LYS A 38 -7.72 15.01 2.93
C LYS A 38 -6.62 14.13 2.32
N GLU A 39 -6.90 13.57 1.15
CA GLU A 39 -5.95 12.75 0.39
C GLU A 39 -4.68 13.55 0.05
N ILE A 40 -4.81 14.79 -0.45
CA ILE A 40 -3.66 15.68 -0.73
C ILE A 40 -2.82 15.95 0.53
N ASN A 41 -3.46 16.22 1.67
CA ASN A 41 -2.74 16.41 2.94
C ASN A 41 -1.97 15.15 3.35
N GLU A 42 -2.53 13.97 3.09
CA GLU A 42 -1.85 12.71 3.36
C GLU A 42 -0.70 12.44 2.38
N TYR A 43 -0.80 12.92 1.13
CA TYR A 43 0.24 12.79 0.11
C TYR A 43 1.39 13.79 0.30
N ALA A 44 1.15 14.93 0.95
CA ALA A 44 2.12 16.01 1.07
C ALA A 44 3.54 15.58 1.48
N PRO A 45 3.77 14.83 2.59
CA PRO A 45 5.12 14.38 2.94
C PRO A 45 5.74 13.43 1.90
N LEU A 46 4.92 12.61 1.23
CA LEU A 46 5.41 11.71 0.18
C LEU A 46 5.85 12.51 -1.05
N ILE A 47 5.05 13.51 -1.44
CA ILE A 47 5.36 14.38 -2.58
C ILE A 47 6.64 15.20 -2.32
N ASP A 48 6.82 15.66 -1.08
CA ASP A 48 8.01 16.39 -0.67
C ASP A 48 9.28 15.53 -0.80
N GLU A 49 9.27 14.32 -0.23
CA GLU A 49 10.39 13.37 -0.35
C GLU A 49 10.66 12.95 -1.80
N LEU A 50 9.60 12.73 -2.58
CA LEU A 50 9.72 12.44 -4.01
C LEU A 50 10.34 13.62 -4.77
N THR A 51 9.94 14.85 -4.46
CA THR A 51 10.51 16.06 -5.07
C THR A 51 12.00 16.16 -4.78
N LEU A 52 12.40 15.98 -3.51
CA LEU A 52 13.82 15.98 -3.11
C LEU A 52 14.61 14.87 -3.80
N PHE A 53 14.04 13.68 -3.96
CA PHE A 53 14.67 12.60 -4.71
C PHE A 53 14.90 12.97 -6.17
N LEU A 54 13.87 13.47 -6.85
CA LEU A 54 13.93 13.84 -8.25
C LEU A 54 14.91 15.00 -8.51
N GLU A 55 14.96 16.00 -7.62
CA GLU A 55 15.92 17.11 -7.72
C GLU A 55 17.38 16.62 -7.63
N ARG A 56 17.66 15.62 -6.78
CA ARG A 56 18.99 15.00 -6.70
C ARG A 56 19.34 14.23 -7.97
N GLU A 57 18.40 13.44 -8.51
CA GLU A 57 18.65 12.70 -9.76
C GLU A 57 18.87 13.67 -10.92
N ARG A 58 18.09 14.76 -10.99
CA ARG A 58 18.26 15.81 -12.00
C ARG A 58 19.61 16.50 -11.92
N ALA A 59 20.07 16.80 -10.70
CA ALA A 59 21.39 17.40 -10.50
C ALA A 59 22.51 16.46 -10.98
N ARG A 60 22.39 15.15 -10.71
CA ARG A 60 23.37 14.15 -11.19
C ARG A 60 23.41 14.05 -12.71
N GLU A 61 22.27 14.11 -13.39
CA GLU A 61 22.22 14.08 -14.86
C GLU A 61 22.92 15.29 -15.49
N LEU A 62 22.89 16.45 -14.83
CA LEU A 62 23.59 17.66 -15.32
C LEU A 62 25.11 17.59 -15.15
N ASP A 63 25.59 16.83 -14.16
CA ASP A 63 27.02 16.72 -13.85
C ASP A 63 27.76 15.70 -14.72
N VAL A 64 27.05 14.75 -15.31
CA VAL A 64 27.66 13.70 -16.12
C VAL A 64 27.31 13.93 -17.59
N ASP A 65 28.32 14.17 -18.43
CA ASP A 65 28.24 14.22 -19.91
C ASP A 65 27.80 12.87 -20.53
N SER A 66 27.34 11.93 -19.70
CA SER A 66 26.84 10.63 -20.10
C SER A 66 25.40 10.77 -20.60
N SER A 67 25.18 10.22 -21.79
CA SER A 67 23.89 9.96 -22.45
C SER A 67 22.99 8.98 -21.70
N ASN A 68 22.99 9.00 -20.36
CA ASN A 68 22.21 8.08 -19.57
C ASN A 68 20.78 8.64 -19.50
N ASP A 69 19.98 8.28 -20.50
CA ASP A 69 18.54 8.58 -20.62
C ASP A 69 17.73 7.82 -19.55
N ALA A 70 18.09 7.99 -18.27
CA ALA A 70 17.51 7.26 -17.16
C ALA A 70 16.10 7.81 -16.85
N GLN A 71 15.11 7.30 -17.58
CA GLN A 71 13.72 7.64 -17.30
C GLN A 71 13.19 6.89 -16.08
N PHE A 72 12.20 7.46 -15.42
CA PHE A 72 11.49 6.87 -14.30
C PHE A 72 10.04 6.53 -14.68
N THR A 73 9.58 5.38 -14.20
CA THR A 73 8.17 5.00 -14.16
C THR A 73 7.70 5.06 -12.71
N ILE A 74 6.64 5.82 -12.45
CA ILE A 74 6.00 5.84 -11.14
C ILE A 74 4.97 4.72 -11.07
N VAL A 75 4.99 3.93 -9.99
CA VAL A 75 4.00 2.90 -9.72
C VAL A 75 3.24 3.28 -8.45
N ASP A 76 1.97 3.64 -8.58
CA ASP A 76 1.08 4.02 -7.48
C ASP A 76 0.28 2.79 -7.01
N LEU A 77 0.75 2.14 -5.93
CA LEU A 77 0.13 0.95 -5.36
C LEU A 77 -1.11 1.28 -4.54
N CYS A 78 -2.17 0.50 -4.77
CA CYS A 78 -3.49 0.73 -4.18
C CYS A 78 -4.00 2.15 -4.46
N SER A 79 -3.81 2.59 -5.71
CA SER A 79 -4.07 3.97 -6.16
C SER A 79 -5.51 4.43 -5.91
N GLY A 80 -6.44 3.50 -5.70
CA GLY A 80 -7.86 3.80 -5.60
C GLY A 80 -8.31 4.61 -6.80
N PHE A 81 -8.88 5.79 -6.56
CA PHE A 81 -9.36 6.66 -7.63
C PHE A 81 -8.24 7.31 -8.46
N GLY A 82 -6.98 7.23 -8.02
CA GLY A 82 -5.83 7.77 -8.75
C GLY A 82 -5.52 9.24 -8.46
N PHE A 83 -5.99 9.78 -7.32
CA PHE A 83 -5.75 11.18 -6.96
C PHE A 83 -4.26 11.53 -6.91
N LEU A 84 -3.44 10.65 -6.32
CA LEU A 84 -1.99 10.84 -6.24
C LEU A 84 -1.39 10.89 -7.66
N ALA A 85 -1.58 9.84 -8.46
CA ALA A 85 -1.08 9.78 -9.84
C ALA A 85 -1.49 10.99 -10.72
N MET A 86 -2.76 11.39 -10.68
CA MET A 86 -3.25 12.57 -11.39
C MET A 86 -2.52 13.84 -10.94
N LEU A 87 -2.35 14.02 -9.62
CA LEU A 87 -1.67 15.18 -9.07
C LEU A 87 -0.18 15.20 -9.42
N LEU A 88 0.50 14.04 -9.34
CA LEU A 88 1.91 13.91 -9.70
C LEU A 88 2.16 14.22 -11.18
N SER A 89 1.24 13.80 -12.06
CA SER A 89 1.31 14.10 -13.49
C SER A 89 1.37 15.61 -13.76
N GLU A 90 0.55 16.38 -13.03
CA GLU A 90 0.49 17.85 -13.17
C GLU A 90 1.66 18.53 -12.44
N LEU A 91 2.00 18.09 -11.22
CA LEU A 91 3.08 18.67 -10.42
C LEU A 91 4.46 18.54 -11.10
N PHE A 92 4.66 17.44 -11.82
CA PHE A 92 5.92 17.14 -12.51
C PHE A 92 5.79 17.31 -14.03
N ALA A 93 4.80 18.06 -14.51
CA ALA A 93 4.64 18.35 -15.94
C ALA A 93 5.89 18.97 -16.56
N ASP A 94 6.55 19.91 -15.87
CA ASP A 94 7.78 20.55 -16.35
C ASP A 94 8.95 19.57 -16.48
N TRP A 95 8.91 18.45 -15.76
CA TRP A 95 9.91 17.38 -15.81
C TRP A 95 9.71 16.46 -17.01
N PHE A 96 8.57 16.59 -17.67
CA PHE A 96 8.24 15.92 -18.92
C PHE A 96 8.57 16.79 -20.14
N PHE A 97 8.37 18.11 -20.03
CA PHE A 97 8.45 19.06 -21.14
C PHE A 97 9.72 19.93 -21.17
N VAL A 98 10.79 19.54 -20.47
CA VAL A 98 12.08 20.24 -20.59
C VAL A 98 12.42 20.37 -22.07
N HIS A 99 12.80 21.59 -22.52
CA HIS A 99 12.97 21.97 -23.93
C HIS A 99 14.01 21.13 -24.71
N LYS A 100 14.58 20.11 -24.07
CA LYS A 100 15.36 19.03 -24.67
C LYS A 100 14.60 17.72 -24.44
N PRO A 101 14.00 17.11 -25.47
CA PRO A 101 13.35 15.79 -25.37
C PRO A 101 14.22 14.70 -24.73
N ALA A 102 15.55 14.83 -24.83
CA ALA A 102 16.55 13.97 -24.20
C ALA A 102 16.58 14.06 -22.66
N LEU A 103 15.95 15.06 -22.03
CA LEU A 103 15.94 15.24 -20.57
C LEU A 103 14.58 14.90 -19.95
N ARG A 104 13.76 14.10 -20.64
CA ARG A 104 12.49 13.62 -20.08
C ARG A 104 12.78 12.60 -18.98
N MET A 105 12.76 13.06 -17.74
CA MET A 105 13.00 12.22 -16.57
C MET A 105 11.81 11.30 -16.28
N MET A 106 10.56 11.73 -16.52
CA MET A 106 9.37 10.92 -16.25
C MET A 106 8.82 10.26 -17.52
N ARG A 107 8.71 8.94 -17.50
CA ARG A 107 8.12 8.17 -18.61
C ARG A 107 6.61 8.11 -18.48
N ASP A 108 6.11 7.50 -17.41
CA ASP A 108 4.70 7.22 -17.21
C ASP A 108 4.39 6.99 -15.72
N ILE A 109 3.09 6.98 -15.40
CA ILE A 109 2.57 6.64 -14.07
C ILE A 109 1.58 5.48 -14.20
N ILE A 110 1.84 4.40 -13.49
CA ILE A 110 1.02 3.19 -13.46
C ILE A 110 0.23 3.14 -12.16
N LEU A 111 -1.09 3.24 -12.27
CA LEU A 111 -2.07 3.15 -11.19
C LEU A 111 -2.46 1.70 -10.96
N VAL A 112 -2.03 1.12 -9.83
CA VAL A 112 -2.25 -0.30 -9.53
C VAL A 112 -3.32 -0.45 -8.45
N ASP A 113 -4.45 -1.08 -8.78
CA ASP A 113 -5.52 -1.36 -7.83
C ASP A 113 -6.33 -2.59 -8.26
N ARG A 114 -6.92 -3.32 -7.31
CA ARG A 114 -7.77 -4.47 -7.60
C ARG A 114 -9.11 -4.06 -8.24
N MET A 115 -9.52 -2.81 -8.03
CA MET A 115 -10.81 -2.27 -8.43
C MET A 115 -10.77 -1.59 -9.81
N TRP A 116 -9.60 -1.41 -10.42
CA TRP A 116 -9.54 -0.98 -11.81
C TRP A 116 -10.17 -2.05 -12.72
N PRO A 117 -10.76 -1.67 -13.87
CA PRO A 117 -11.18 -2.63 -14.87
C PRO A 117 -9.95 -3.28 -15.51
N GLN A 118 -10.13 -4.49 -16.04
CA GLN A 118 -9.07 -5.15 -16.80
C GLN A 118 -8.80 -4.36 -18.09
N HIS A 119 -7.57 -4.45 -18.60
CA HIS A 119 -7.25 -3.83 -19.89
C HIS A 119 -8.15 -4.38 -20.99
N GLY A 120 -8.56 -3.52 -21.93
CA GLY A 120 -9.47 -3.89 -23.02
C GLY A 120 -10.95 -3.95 -22.62
N GLU A 121 -11.27 -4.10 -21.34
CA GLU A 121 -12.66 -4.12 -20.88
C GLU A 121 -13.30 -2.72 -20.93
N PRO A 122 -14.62 -2.63 -21.16
CA PRO A 122 -15.36 -1.37 -21.07
C PRO A 122 -15.26 -0.74 -19.68
N THR A 123 -15.20 0.58 -19.64
CA THR A 123 -15.09 1.40 -18.42
C THR A 123 -16.38 1.47 -17.61
N THR A 124 -17.49 1.13 -18.24
CA THR A 124 -18.86 1.45 -17.82
C THR A 124 -19.56 0.27 -17.17
N ARG A 125 -18.82 -0.65 -16.54
CA ARG A 125 -19.48 -1.63 -15.65
C ARG A 125 -20.04 -0.85 -14.47
N ASP A 126 -21.32 -0.49 -14.55
CA ASP A 126 -22.09 0.14 -13.48
C ASP A 126 -22.39 -0.82 -12.31
N ASP A 127 -21.60 -1.90 -12.18
CA ASP A 127 -21.72 -2.88 -11.12
C ASP A 127 -21.32 -2.31 -9.73
N GLY A 128 -20.82 -1.08 -9.69
CA GLY A 128 -20.37 -0.41 -8.46
C GLY A 128 -19.12 -1.04 -7.83
N HIS A 129 -18.59 -2.11 -8.43
CA HIS A 129 -17.41 -2.83 -7.97
C HIS A 129 -16.13 -2.37 -8.65
N HIS A 130 -16.23 -1.64 -9.75
CA HIS A 130 -15.07 -1.10 -10.45
C HIS A 130 -14.95 0.42 -10.33
N ILE A 131 -13.70 0.89 -10.34
CA ILE A 131 -13.40 2.31 -10.43
C ILE A 131 -13.57 2.70 -11.90
N ASN A 132 -14.49 3.61 -12.17
CA ASN A 132 -14.63 4.24 -13.48
C ASN A 132 -13.30 4.92 -13.85
N ARG A 133 -12.78 4.65 -15.06
CA ARG A 133 -11.49 5.16 -15.55
C ARG A 133 -11.59 6.39 -16.46
N GLU A 134 -12.77 6.95 -16.70
CA GLU A 134 -12.97 8.10 -17.61
C GLU A 134 -12.10 9.30 -17.28
N HIS A 135 -11.88 9.59 -15.99
CA HIS A 135 -11.02 10.70 -15.58
C HIS A 135 -9.54 10.45 -15.88
N VAL A 136 -9.12 9.21 -16.05
CA VAL A 136 -7.79 8.86 -16.54
C VAL A 136 -7.78 8.86 -18.06
N ASP A 137 -8.80 8.26 -18.66
CA ASP A 137 -8.83 7.85 -20.06
C ASP A 137 -9.19 8.96 -21.05
N ASN A 138 -10.08 9.86 -20.65
CA ASN A 138 -10.66 10.91 -21.50
C ASN A 138 -9.87 12.22 -21.47
N TYR A 139 -8.74 12.24 -20.76
CA TYR A 139 -7.92 13.42 -20.58
C TYR A 139 -6.49 13.15 -21.02
N VAL A 140 -5.88 14.17 -21.62
CA VAL A 140 -4.44 14.17 -21.90
C VAL A 140 -3.74 14.66 -20.64
N TRP A 141 -2.95 13.78 -20.05
CA TRP A 141 -2.16 14.05 -18.85
C TRP A 141 -0.74 14.44 -19.24
N PRO A 142 -0.11 15.43 -18.57
CA PRO A 142 1.27 15.82 -18.88
C PRO A 142 2.24 14.65 -18.83
N ILE A 143 2.15 13.84 -17.76
CA ILE A 143 2.76 12.51 -17.69
C ILE A 143 1.66 11.46 -17.94
N PRO A 144 1.83 10.56 -18.94
CA PRO A 144 0.85 9.53 -19.24
C PRO A 144 0.48 8.68 -18.02
N LEU A 145 -0.83 8.45 -17.87
CA LEU A 145 -1.40 7.62 -16.82
C LEU A 145 -1.89 6.29 -17.39
N HIS A 146 -1.57 5.18 -16.72
CA HIS A 146 -2.01 3.84 -17.08
C HIS A 146 -2.66 3.16 -15.89
N THR A 147 -3.80 2.50 -16.07
CA THR A 147 -4.44 1.73 -15.00
C THR A 147 -4.12 0.25 -15.15
N LEU A 148 -3.87 -0.42 -14.02
CA LEU A 148 -3.53 -1.83 -13.97
C LEU A 148 -4.33 -2.54 -12.87
N LYS A 149 -5.22 -3.44 -13.30
CA LYS A 149 -6.04 -4.25 -12.39
C LYS A 149 -5.20 -5.34 -11.73
N MET A 150 -4.83 -5.15 -10.48
CA MET A 150 -4.03 -6.13 -9.74
C MET A 150 -4.37 -6.18 -8.25
N ASN A 151 -4.50 -7.41 -7.75
CA ASN A 151 -4.64 -7.67 -6.33
C ASN A 151 -3.29 -8.06 -5.72
N ILE A 152 -2.53 -7.05 -5.27
CA ILE A 152 -1.19 -7.24 -4.69
C ILE A 152 -1.18 -8.05 -3.37
N LYS A 153 -2.34 -8.46 -2.84
CA LYS A 153 -2.40 -9.42 -1.72
C LYS A 153 -1.99 -10.84 -2.16
N LYS A 154 -2.18 -11.18 -3.44
CA LYS A 154 -1.88 -12.50 -4.00
C LYS A 154 -0.45 -12.55 -4.51
N LYS A 155 0.32 -13.58 -4.09
CA LYS A 155 1.72 -13.76 -4.49
C LYS A 155 1.91 -13.81 -6.00
N ARG A 156 1.06 -14.56 -6.72
CA ARG A 156 1.09 -14.65 -8.19
C ARG A 156 0.98 -13.27 -8.85
N THR A 157 0.08 -12.42 -8.37
CA THR A 157 -0.11 -11.07 -8.94
C THR A 157 1.08 -10.14 -8.69
N LEU A 158 1.85 -10.36 -7.61
CA LEU A 158 3.11 -9.63 -7.39
C LEU A 158 4.18 -10.04 -8.40
N GLN A 159 4.28 -11.34 -8.71
CA GLN A 159 5.18 -11.84 -9.75
C GLN A 159 4.78 -11.30 -11.13
N ASP A 160 3.48 -11.30 -11.43
CA ASP A 160 2.97 -10.69 -12.66
C ASP A 160 3.37 -9.21 -12.75
N LEU A 161 3.14 -8.43 -11.68
CA LEU A 161 3.54 -7.01 -11.66
C LEU A 161 5.05 -6.84 -11.85
N LYS A 162 5.86 -7.69 -11.21
CA LYS A 162 7.32 -7.73 -11.39
C LYS A 162 7.68 -7.88 -12.86
N SER A 163 7.17 -8.90 -13.52
CA SER A 163 7.47 -9.16 -14.92
C SER A 163 6.96 -8.05 -15.85
N TYR A 164 5.77 -7.51 -15.61
CA TYR A 164 5.18 -6.47 -16.47
C TYR A 164 5.82 -5.09 -16.31
N VAL A 165 6.22 -4.72 -15.10
CA VAL A 165 6.63 -3.33 -14.79
C VAL A 165 8.11 -3.21 -14.49
N PHE A 166 8.68 -4.20 -13.81
CA PHE A 166 10.07 -4.14 -13.33
C PHE A 166 11.04 -4.87 -14.24
N GLU A 167 10.60 -5.81 -15.08
CA GLU A 167 11.46 -6.58 -15.97
C GLU A 167 11.24 -6.25 -17.46
N SER A 168 10.05 -5.79 -17.83
CA SER A 168 9.71 -5.49 -19.23
C SER A 168 10.52 -4.31 -19.79
N PRO A 169 11.28 -4.49 -20.88
CA PRO A 169 11.91 -3.39 -21.61
C PRO A 169 10.90 -2.58 -22.43
N VAL A 170 9.69 -3.11 -22.64
CA VAL A 170 8.68 -2.51 -23.51
C VAL A 170 7.87 -1.49 -22.71
N SER A 171 7.81 -0.26 -23.20
CA SER A 171 6.93 0.77 -22.64
C SER A 171 5.47 0.30 -22.74
N TRP A 172 4.72 0.48 -21.67
CA TRP A 172 3.29 0.16 -21.60
C TRP A 172 2.51 1.10 -22.52
N THR A 173 2.49 0.85 -23.83
CA THR A 173 1.57 1.55 -24.72
C THR A 173 0.18 0.95 -24.51
N ARG A 174 -0.78 1.83 -24.21
CA ARG A 174 -2.20 1.53 -23.94
C ARG A 174 -2.87 0.66 -25.02
N ARG A 175 -2.22 0.46 -26.17
CA ARG A 175 -2.61 -0.42 -27.26
C ARG A 175 -1.56 -1.53 -27.45
N GLY A 176 -1.67 -2.61 -26.68
CA GLY A 176 -1.11 -3.91 -27.09
C GLY A 176 -1.75 -4.48 -28.37
N ILE A 177 -2.40 -3.65 -29.19
CA ILE A 177 -3.14 -4.01 -30.40
C ILE A 177 -2.59 -3.26 -31.64
N ASP A 178 -1.89 -2.12 -31.48
CA ASP A 178 -1.24 -1.45 -32.62
C ASP A 178 0.25 -1.80 -32.73
N ALA A 179 0.67 -2.95 -32.17
CA ALA A 179 1.96 -3.55 -32.53
C ALA A 179 2.02 -3.91 -34.03
N SER A 180 0.88 -3.94 -34.73
CA SER A 180 0.80 -4.19 -36.18
C SER A 180 0.88 -2.95 -37.06
N GLU A 181 0.75 -1.73 -36.53
CA GLU A 181 0.87 -0.51 -37.33
C GLU A 181 1.92 0.44 -36.74
N ALA A 182 3.17 0.20 -37.16
CA ALA A 182 4.21 1.20 -37.29
C ALA A 182 4.42 2.15 -36.08
N CYS A 183 4.95 1.61 -34.98
CA CYS A 183 6.05 2.31 -34.31
C CYS A 183 7.36 1.81 -34.95
N PRO A 184 7.85 2.47 -36.02
CA PRO A 184 9.12 2.10 -36.63
C PRO A 184 10.20 2.31 -35.56
N SER A 185 10.94 1.25 -35.29
CA SER A 185 11.86 1.08 -34.16
C SER A 185 11.16 0.79 -32.81
N ALA A 186 10.81 -0.48 -32.59
CA ALA A 186 10.96 -1.10 -31.27
C ALA A 186 12.46 -1.20 -30.91
N GLU A 187 13.22 -0.12 -31.14
CA GLU A 187 14.55 0.07 -30.58
C GLU A 187 14.39 -0.07 -29.08
N THR A 188 15.22 -0.95 -28.52
CA THR A 188 15.36 -1.25 -27.10
C THR A 188 15.52 0.04 -26.31
N ARG A 189 14.39 0.66 -25.94
CA ARG A 189 14.40 1.80 -25.04
C ARG A 189 15.05 1.32 -23.74
N PRO A 190 15.95 2.12 -23.16
CA PRO A 190 16.57 1.77 -21.90
C PRO A 190 15.48 1.50 -20.86
N LYS A 191 15.70 0.46 -20.06
CA LYS A 191 14.81 0.05 -18.98
C LYS A 191 14.65 1.22 -18.01
N ALA A 192 13.44 1.77 -17.91
CA ALA A 192 13.16 2.83 -16.95
C ALA A 192 13.29 2.30 -15.52
N ARG A 193 13.84 3.14 -14.64
CA ARG A 193 13.92 2.86 -13.21
C ARG A 193 12.55 3.09 -12.57
N VAL A 194 12.25 2.37 -11.49
CA VAL A 194 10.93 2.41 -10.86
C VAL A 194 10.94 3.30 -9.61
N ILE A 195 9.93 4.16 -9.52
CA ILE A 195 9.58 4.90 -8.31
C ILE A 195 8.31 4.25 -7.74
N LEU A 196 8.44 3.48 -6.67
CA LEU A 196 7.32 2.75 -6.06
C LEU A 196 6.66 3.58 -4.97
N LEU A 197 5.41 3.96 -5.17
CA LEU A 197 4.62 4.74 -4.21
C LEU A 197 3.47 3.87 -3.70
N GLY A 198 3.07 4.08 -2.46
CA GLY A 198 1.87 3.45 -1.95
C GLY A 198 1.36 4.14 -0.71
N VAL A 199 0.20 4.80 -0.84
CA VAL A 199 -0.53 5.42 0.27
C VAL A 199 -1.78 4.60 0.55
N HIS A 200 -2.24 4.60 1.80
CA HIS A 200 -3.38 3.78 2.22
C HIS A 200 -3.18 2.28 2.02
N LEU A 201 -1.94 1.81 2.19
CA LEU A 201 -1.65 0.38 2.21
C LEU A 201 -2.14 -0.23 3.52
N CYS A 202 -3.36 -0.75 3.51
CA CYS A 202 -4.01 -1.27 4.71
C CYS A 202 -3.73 -2.75 4.95
N GLY A 203 -3.50 -3.12 6.20
CA GLY A 203 -3.31 -4.50 6.61
C GLY A 203 -1.95 -5.03 6.17
N THR A 204 -1.94 -6.12 5.39
CA THR A 204 -0.71 -6.75 4.90
C THR A 204 -0.17 -6.12 3.60
N LEU A 205 -0.85 -5.11 3.05
CA LEU A 205 -0.48 -4.50 1.77
C LEU A 205 0.89 -3.81 1.81
N SER A 206 1.25 -3.15 2.91
CA SER A 206 2.57 -2.53 3.08
C SER A 206 3.69 -3.57 3.11
N LEU A 207 3.46 -4.72 3.76
CA LEU A 207 4.41 -5.83 3.75
C LEU A 207 4.63 -6.37 2.33
N ARG A 208 3.57 -6.45 1.52
CA ARG A 208 3.68 -6.85 0.11
C ARG A 208 4.42 -5.80 -0.73
N ALA A 209 4.21 -4.52 -0.47
CA ALA A 209 4.98 -3.47 -1.12
C ALA A 209 6.47 -3.54 -0.75
N CYS A 210 6.81 -3.73 0.53
CA CYS A 210 8.20 -3.92 0.96
C CYS A 210 8.82 -5.18 0.32
N GLN A 211 8.07 -6.27 0.23
CA GLN A 211 8.51 -7.49 -0.46
C GLN A 211 8.94 -7.19 -1.91
N MET A 212 8.11 -6.43 -2.62
CA MET A 212 8.36 -6.05 -4.02
C MET A 212 9.60 -5.17 -4.18
N VAL A 213 9.83 -4.22 -3.26
CA VAL A 213 11.06 -3.42 -3.23
C VAL A 213 12.28 -4.33 -3.08
N ASN A 214 12.24 -5.26 -2.11
CA ASN A 214 13.36 -6.16 -1.86
C ASN A 214 13.62 -7.11 -3.03
N GLU A 215 12.57 -7.65 -3.64
CA GLU A 215 12.65 -8.57 -4.78
C GLU A 215 13.03 -7.90 -6.12
N SER A 216 12.96 -6.57 -6.18
CA SER A 216 13.20 -5.76 -7.39
C SER A 216 14.14 -4.58 -7.11
N ALA A 217 15.09 -4.77 -6.20
CA ALA A 217 15.99 -3.71 -5.73
C ALA A 217 16.90 -3.15 -6.85
N ASP A 218 17.15 -3.93 -7.89
CA ASP A 218 17.88 -3.51 -9.10
C ASP A 218 17.07 -2.53 -9.96
N ALA A 219 15.74 -2.63 -9.93
CA ALA A 219 14.83 -1.80 -10.71
C ALA A 219 14.29 -0.59 -9.94
N VAL A 220 14.09 -0.71 -8.63
CA VAL A 220 13.50 0.34 -7.78
C VAL A 220 14.56 1.36 -7.39
N ALA A 221 14.45 2.58 -7.92
CA ALA A 221 15.32 3.69 -7.55
C ALA A 221 14.86 4.41 -6.28
N PHE A 222 13.55 4.44 -6.04
CA PHE A 222 12.95 5.11 -4.90
C PHE A 222 11.68 4.36 -4.49
N ALA A 223 11.44 4.26 -3.18
CA ALA A 223 10.20 3.75 -2.64
C ALA A 223 9.70 4.62 -1.48
N CYS A 224 8.44 5.00 -1.52
CA CYS A 224 7.76 5.66 -0.40
C CYS A 224 6.45 4.93 -0.08
N ILE A 225 6.43 4.24 1.06
CA ILE A 225 5.37 3.34 1.48
C ILE A 225 4.75 3.89 2.76
N LYS A 226 3.50 4.37 2.67
CA LYS A 226 2.75 4.98 3.78
C LYS A 226 1.53 4.12 4.15
N PRO A 227 1.66 3.17 5.10
CA PRO A 227 0.54 2.35 5.54
C PRO A 227 -0.51 3.16 6.31
N CYS A 228 -1.80 2.92 6.04
CA CYS A 228 -2.94 3.42 6.84
C CYS A 228 -3.18 2.55 8.09
N CYS A 229 -2.99 1.24 7.94
CA CYS A 229 -3.36 0.25 8.93
C CYS A 229 -2.31 -0.86 8.97
N LEU A 230 -1.92 -1.27 10.18
CA LEU A 230 -1.12 -2.48 10.38
C LEU A 230 -1.95 -3.74 10.05
N PRO A 231 -1.31 -4.90 9.81
CA PRO A 231 -1.99 -6.18 9.67
C PRO A 231 -3.00 -6.41 10.81
N GLY A 232 -4.19 -6.92 10.53
CA GLY A 232 -5.26 -6.95 11.54
C GLY A 232 -4.90 -7.73 12.81
N ARG A 233 -5.44 -7.32 13.97
CA ARG A 233 -5.17 -7.92 15.30
C ARG A 233 -5.34 -9.44 15.37
N LYS A 234 -6.16 -10.05 14.51
CA LYS A 234 -6.23 -11.52 14.41
C LYS A 234 -4.87 -12.16 14.16
N GLN A 235 -4.04 -11.56 13.31
CA GLN A 235 -2.69 -12.05 13.01
C GLN A 235 -1.75 -11.89 14.22
N LEU A 236 -1.98 -10.84 15.03
CA LEU A 236 -1.28 -10.66 16.31
C LEU A 236 -1.63 -11.80 17.29
N TYR A 237 -2.91 -12.14 17.43
CA TYR A 237 -3.36 -13.22 18.32
C TYR A 237 -2.95 -14.61 17.83
N SER A 238 -2.92 -14.82 16.52
CA SER A 238 -2.44 -16.07 15.91
C SER A 238 -0.91 -16.21 15.93
N LYS A 239 -0.17 -15.26 16.53
CA LYS A 239 1.30 -15.24 16.59
C LYS A 239 1.95 -15.43 15.21
N CYS A 240 1.35 -14.84 14.16
CA CYS A 240 1.85 -15.00 12.80
C CYS A 240 3.25 -14.39 12.65
N TYR A 241 4.07 -15.01 11.81
CA TYR A 241 5.36 -14.50 11.38
C TYR A 241 5.29 -14.01 9.93
N TYR A 242 6.08 -12.99 9.62
CA TYR A 242 6.33 -12.54 8.26
C TYR A 242 7.79 -12.76 7.91
N GLU A 243 8.02 -13.05 6.64
CA GLU A 243 9.35 -13.15 6.05
C GLU A 243 9.43 -12.21 4.85
N LEU A 244 10.36 -11.24 4.90
CA LEU A 244 10.55 -10.23 3.87
C LEU A 244 12.05 -10.01 3.64
N GLY A 245 12.52 -10.28 2.43
CA GLY A 245 13.93 -10.07 2.06
C GLY A 245 14.91 -10.83 2.96
N GLY A 246 14.58 -12.06 3.38
CA GLY A 246 15.38 -12.85 4.31
C GLY A 246 15.26 -12.44 5.78
N HIS A 247 14.52 -11.39 6.10
CA HIS A 247 14.22 -11.01 7.49
C HIS A 247 12.93 -11.69 7.94
N ARG A 248 12.98 -12.39 9.08
CA ARG A 248 11.82 -12.97 9.75
C ARG A 248 11.47 -12.17 11.00
N PHE A 249 10.22 -11.76 11.13
CA PHE A 249 9.74 -11.04 12.30
C PHE A 249 8.28 -11.41 12.61
N SER A 250 7.91 -11.35 13.89
CA SER A 250 6.56 -11.65 14.33
C SER A 250 5.62 -10.47 14.09
N THR A 251 4.31 -10.75 14.06
CA THR A 251 3.28 -9.71 14.02
C THR A 251 3.38 -8.77 15.22
N ALA A 252 3.85 -9.27 16.37
CA ALA A 252 4.07 -8.45 17.55
C ALA A 252 5.17 -7.39 17.31
N GLN A 253 6.26 -7.73 16.62
CA GLN A 253 7.32 -6.76 16.28
C GLN A 253 6.84 -5.67 15.32
N VAL A 254 5.85 -5.95 14.46
CA VAL A 254 5.23 -4.94 13.58
C VAL A 254 4.41 -3.92 14.40
N TYR A 255 3.68 -4.40 15.40
CA TYR A 255 2.86 -3.55 16.26
C TYR A 255 3.67 -2.81 17.32
N PHE A 256 4.73 -3.45 17.80
CA PHE A 256 5.55 -3.03 18.93
C PHE A 256 7.03 -3.07 18.50
N PRO A 257 7.47 -2.07 17.71
CA PRO A 257 8.84 -2.02 17.22
C PRO A 257 9.84 -1.70 18.33
N LEU A 258 9.38 -1.08 19.43
CA LEU A 258 10.08 -1.04 20.71
C LEU A 258 9.75 -2.36 21.43
N SER A 259 10.76 -3.00 22.03
CA SER A 259 10.78 -4.43 22.39
C SER A 259 9.44 -5.00 22.89
N PHE A 260 9.15 -6.27 22.60
CA PHE A 260 7.92 -6.92 23.10
C PHE A 260 7.78 -6.80 24.63
N ALA A 261 8.91 -6.79 25.34
CA ALA A 261 8.98 -6.52 26.77
C ALA A 261 8.48 -5.10 27.13
N ASP A 262 8.84 -4.07 26.35
CA ASP A 262 8.33 -2.70 26.55
C ASP A 262 6.81 -2.61 26.31
N TYR A 263 6.29 -3.37 25.35
CA TYR A 263 4.85 -3.47 25.14
C TYR A 263 4.14 -4.17 26.30
N GLU A 264 4.61 -5.34 26.71
CA GLU A 264 4.04 -6.09 27.84
C GLU A 264 4.09 -5.27 29.12
N ALA A 265 5.20 -4.58 29.39
CA ALA A 265 5.36 -3.67 30.50
C ALA A 265 4.35 -2.50 30.43
N ARG A 266 4.13 -1.90 29.26
CA ARG A 266 3.12 -0.83 29.07
C ARG A 266 1.70 -1.34 29.22
N ARG A 267 1.41 -2.55 28.73
CA ARG A 267 0.10 -3.21 28.86
C ARG A 267 -0.21 -3.48 30.33
N ALA A 268 0.74 -4.07 31.05
CA ALA A 268 0.65 -4.33 32.48
C ALA A 268 0.51 -3.02 33.29
N ALA A 269 1.30 -1.99 32.96
CA ALA A 269 1.30 -0.71 33.68
C ALA A 269 0.05 0.15 33.47
N LYS A 270 -0.58 0.09 32.29
CA LYS A 270 -1.77 0.90 32.00
C LYS A 270 -3.09 0.29 32.48
N GLY A 271 -3.08 -0.95 33.00
CA GLY A 271 -4.31 -1.71 33.17
C GLY A 271 -5.10 -1.73 31.86
N ASP A 272 -4.39 -1.79 30.73
CA ASP A 272 -5.01 -1.67 29.42
C ASP A 272 -5.87 -2.91 29.23
N ASP A 273 -7.18 -2.71 29.30
CA ASP A 273 -8.20 -3.70 29.05
C ASP A 273 -8.18 -4.08 27.56
N GLY A 274 -7.09 -4.69 27.08
CA GLY A 274 -6.93 -5.10 25.67
C GLY A 274 -8.13 -5.92 25.17
N ASP A 275 -8.88 -6.53 26.10
CA ASP A 275 -10.15 -7.21 25.90
C ASP A 275 -11.38 -6.32 25.66
N LYS A 276 -11.42 -5.06 26.13
CA LYS A 276 -12.60 -4.18 25.92
C LYS A 276 -12.74 -3.69 24.47
N LEU A 277 -11.65 -3.68 23.68
CA LEU A 277 -11.70 -3.34 22.25
C LEU A 277 -11.94 -4.55 21.34
N TRP A 278 -11.70 -5.76 21.85
CA TRP A 278 -12.20 -7.00 21.25
C TRP A 278 -13.46 -7.43 21.99
N ASN A 279 -14.58 -6.75 21.72
CA ASN A 279 -15.86 -7.17 22.28
C ASN A 279 -16.41 -8.36 21.45
N PRO A 280 -16.44 -9.60 21.96
CA PRO A 280 -16.96 -10.76 21.23
C PRO A 280 -18.42 -10.54 20.81
N ARG A 281 -19.18 -9.79 21.62
CA ARG A 281 -20.56 -9.39 21.36
C ARG A 281 -20.69 -8.50 20.11
N ARG A 282 -19.69 -7.68 19.78
CA ARG A 282 -19.65 -6.91 18.51
C ARG A 282 -19.39 -7.81 17.29
N GLN A 283 -18.71 -8.95 17.47
CA GLN A 283 -18.58 -9.94 16.39
C GLN A 283 -19.84 -10.76 16.22
N GLU A 284 -20.49 -11.16 17.32
CA GLU A 284 -21.80 -11.80 17.26
C GLU A 284 -22.84 -10.88 16.61
N LEU A 285 -22.84 -9.59 16.92
CA LEU A 285 -23.70 -8.60 16.26
C LEU A 285 -23.39 -8.41 14.76
N ARG A 286 -22.13 -8.59 14.34
CA ARG A 286 -21.76 -8.57 12.91
C ARG A 286 -22.16 -9.86 12.21
N LYS A 287 -21.99 -11.01 12.87
CA LYS A 287 -22.43 -12.31 12.36
C LYS A 287 -23.96 -12.37 12.25
N SER A 288 -24.68 -11.86 13.26
CA SER A 288 -26.14 -11.82 13.26
C SER A 288 -26.71 -10.87 12.22
N ARG A 289 -26.03 -9.76 11.92
CA ARG A 289 -26.38 -8.87 10.81
C ARG A 289 -26.18 -9.53 9.44
N HIS A 290 -25.07 -10.25 9.23
CA HIS A 290 -24.90 -11.01 7.98
C HIS A 290 -25.95 -12.10 7.82
N THR A 291 -26.26 -12.86 8.87
CA THR A 291 -27.32 -13.89 8.78
C THR A 291 -28.73 -13.29 8.61
N ALA A 292 -28.99 -12.07 9.09
CA ALA A 292 -30.27 -11.39 8.90
C ALA A 292 -30.42 -10.78 7.49
N GLU A 293 -29.32 -10.28 6.92
CA GLU A 293 -29.30 -9.78 5.54
C GLU A 293 -29.39 -10.94 4.52
N ASP A 294 -28.78 -12.10 4.82
CA ASP A 294 -28.90 -13.31 4.00
C ASP A 294 -30.30 -13.96 4.11
N GLY A 295 -30.99 -13.80 5.25
CA GLY A 295 -32.35 -14.30 5.46
C GLY A 295 -33.45 -13.48 4.77
N MET A 296 -33.21 -12.20 4.46
CA MET A 296 -34.20 -11.35 3.77
C MET A 296 -34.20 -11.50 2.24
N PHE A 297 -33.24 -12.23 1.67
CA PHE A 297 -33.17 -12.51 0.21
C PHE A 297 -33.47 -13.97 -0.15
N ALA A 298 -33.85 -14.81 0.82
CA ALA A 298 -34.06 -16.25 0.63
C ALA A 298 -35.53 -16.66 0.32
N GLU A 299 -36.38 -15.73 -0.14
CA GLU A 299 -37.67 -16.08 -0.76
C GLU A 299 -37.60 -15.80 -2.26
N GLY A 300 -37.07 -16.75 -3.03
CA GLY A 300 -37.20 -16.72 -4.49
C GLY A 300 -35.99 -17.20 -5.28
N ALA A 301 -35.51 -18.43 -5.06
CA ALA A 301 -34.70 -19.10 -6.07
C ALA A 301 -34.99 -20.60 -6.03
N LYS A 302 -35.68 -21.05 -7.09
CA LYS A 302 -35.89 -22.47 -7.39
C LYS A 302 -34.57 -23.13 -7.73
N GLU A 303 -34.51 -24.40 -7.35
CA GLU A 303 -33.43 -25.36 -7.53
C GLU A 303 -32.91 -25.43 -8.96
N ASP A 304 -31.58 -25.46 -9.11
CA ASP A 304 -30.94 -26.30 -10.12
C ASP A 304 -29.59 -26.78 -9.58
N GLY A 305 -29.46 -28.11 -9.53
CA GLY A 305 -28.36 -28.82 -8.91
C GLY A 305 -27.13 -28.91 -9.80
N SER A 306 -25.96 -28.69 -9.20
CA SER A 306 -24.68 -29.14 -9.74
C SER A 306 -23.71 -29.31 -8.56
N LYS A 307 -23.43 -30.57 -8.22
CA LYS A 307 -22.37 -30.97 -7.30
C LYS A 307 -21.03 -30.85 -8.04
N GLY A 308 -20.07 -30.15 -7.43
CA GLY A 308 -18.68 -30.12 -7.84
C GLY A 308 -17.79 -30.40 -6.63
N ASP A 309 -16.97 -31.43 -6.78
CA ASP A 309 -16.13 -32.06 -5.78
C ASP A 309 -15.06 -31.15 -5.17
N CYS A 310 -14.79 -31.35 -3.88
CA CYS A 310 -13.71 -30.74 -3.13
C CYS A 310 -12.66 -31.78 -2.76
N ASP A 311 -11.60 -31.84 -3.56
CA ASP A 311 -10.35 -32.53 -3.23
C ASP A 311 -9.35 -31.56 -2.58
N GLY A 312 -8.61 -32.06 -1.58
CA GLY A 312 -7.41 -31.39 -1.07
C GLY A 312 -7.15 -31.61 0.42
N SER A 313 -6.95 -32.86 0.83
CA SER A 313 -6.34 -33.23 2.11
C SER A 313 -4.82 -33.25 1.98
N ASP A 314 -4.11 -32.40 2.71
CA ASP A 314 -2.67 -32.57 2.97
C ASP A 314 -2.44 -32.69 4.47
N GLY A 315 -1.68 -33.73 4.83
CA GLY A 315 -1.44 -34.16 6.19
C GLY A 315 -0.32 -33.39 6.88
N GLU A 316 -0.59 -33.00 8.13
CA GLU A 316 0.39 -32.56 9.11
C GLU A 316 0.33 -33.51 10.31
N SER A 317 1.23 -34.50 10.35
CA SER A 317 1.52 -35.24 11.58
C SER A 317 3.03 -35.38 11.71
N GLY A 318 3.65 -34.40 12.36
CA GLY A 318 5.09 -34.42 12.66
C GLY A 318 5.64 -33.24 13.46
N HIS A 319 4.90 -32.14 13.65
CA HIS A 319 5.45 -30.92 14.27
C HIS A 319 5.09 -30.69 15.75
N HIS A 320 4.27 -31.54 16.37
CA HIS A 320 3.78 -31.27 17.74
C HIS A 320 4.80 -31.53 18.86
N GLU A 321 5.79 -32.40 18.68
CA GLU A 321 6.77 -32.68 19.75
C GLU A 321 7.84 -31.59 19.88
N GLN A 322 8.34 -31.04 18.77
CA GLN A 322 9.34 -29.96 18.80
C GLN A 322 8.77 -28.62 19.32
N GLU A 323 7.48 -28.36 19.11
CA GLU A 323 6.83 -27.15 19.65
C GLU A 323 6.58 -27.23 21.16
N ALA A 324 6.35 -28.43 21.70
CA ALA A 324 6.16 -28.63 23.14
C ALA A 324 7.47 -28.44 23.92
N GLU A 325 8.59 -28.92 23.37
CA GLU A 325 9.91 -28.82 23.99
C GLU A 325 10.41 -27.36 24.04
N LEU A 326 10.21 -26.60 22.94
CA LEU A 326 10.57 -25.18 22.88
C LEU A 326 9.71 -24.32 23.83
N ALA A 327 8.43 -24.68 24.01
CA ALA A 327 7.53 -24.00 24.93
C ALA A 327 7.89 -24.24 26.40
N ALA A 328 8.36 -25.44 26.74
CA ALA A 328 8.83 -25.77 28.09
C ALA A 328 10.12 -25.00 28.43
N GLU A 329 11.09 -24.93 27.51
CA GLU A 329 12.37 -24.22 27.73
C GLU A 329 12.15 -22.71 27.91
N MET A 330 11.19 -22.12 27.20
CA MET A 330 10.84 -20.70 27.37
C MET A 330 10.13 -20.43 28.71
N SER A 331 9.33 -21.37 29.21
CA SER A 331 8.63 -21.24 30.49
C SER A 331 9.60 -21.20 31.67
N GLU A 332 10.64 -22.05 31.66
CA GLU A 332 11.67 -22.06 32.71
C GLU A 332 12.49 -20.75 32.74
N ARG A 333 12.82 -20.18 31.58
CA ARG A 333 13.55 -18.89 31.52
C ARG A 333 12.76 -17.72 32.06
N VAL A 334 11.43 -17.71 31.88
CA VAL A 334 10.54 -16.67 32.42
C VAL A 334 10.37 -16.83 33.94
N ALA A 335 10.28 -18.08 34.44
CA ALA A 335 10.20 -18.35 35.87
C ALA A 335 11.49 -17.94 36.62
N GLY A 336 12.66 -18.16 36.02
CA GLY A 336 13.95 -17.74 36.59
C GLY A 336 14.14 -16.22 36.67
N ALA A 337 13.64 -15.47 35.67
CA ALA A 337 13.74 -14.01 35.66
C ALA A 337 12.84 -13.33 36.73
N GLY A 338 11.71 -13.96 37.09
CA GLY A 338 10.78 -13.43 38.10
C GLY A 338 11.33 -13.44 39.53
N GLN A 339 12.24 -14.36 39.86
CA GLN A 339 12.83 -14.45 41.20
C GLN A 339 13.98 -13.45 41.43
N ALA A 340 14.63 -12.97 40.38
CA ALA A 340 15.71 -11.97 40.50
C ALA A 340 15.20 -10.55 40.84
N VAL A 341 13.94 -10.23 40.51
CA VAL A 341 13.37 -8.89 40.70
C VAL A 341 12.71 -8.71 42.08
N ALA A 342 12.44 -9.80 42.82
CA ALA A 342 11.83 -9.74 44.14
C ALA A 342 12.80 -9.36 45.28
N ALA A 343 14.10 -9.18 45.00
CA ALA A 343 15.13 -8.90 45.99
C ALA A 343 15.49 -7.40 46.18
N GLU A 344 15.00 -6.50 45.33
CA GLU A 344 15.29 -5.06 45.45
C GLU A 344 14.04 -4.29 45.88
N GLY A 345 13.90 -4.11 47.20
CA GLY A 345 12.83 -3.33 47.83
C GLY A 345 12.92 -1.84 47.48
N GLY A 346 12.10 -1.40 46.53
CA GLY A 346 11.88 0.01 46.19
C GLY A 346 10.81 0.65 47.06
N GLU A 347 11.22 1.54 47.95
CA GLU A 347 10.36 2.39 48.79
C GLU A 347 9.37 3.19 47.91
N THR A 348 8.08 3.14 48.23
CA THR A 348 7.05 3.70 47.34
C THR A 348 7.04 5.23 47.39
N ARG A 349 6.68 5.88 46.27
CA ARG A 349 6.59 7.35 46.14
C ARG A 349 5.66 8.01 47.19
N ARG A 350 4.74 7.25 47.80
CA ARG A 350 3.88 7.70 48.90
C ARG A 350 4.61 7.77 50.25
N GLU A 351 5.58 6.89 50.51
CA GLU A 351 6.38 6.92 51.74
C GLU A 351 7.37 8.08 51.76
N ARG A 352 7.97 8.42 50.61
CA ARG A 352 8.86 9.60 50.52
C ARG A 352 8.15 10.92 50.84
N LYS A 353 6.87 11.05 50.49
CA LYS A 353 6.11 12.28 50.72
C LYS A 353 5.69 12.48 52.18
N ARG A 354 5.65 11.40 52.96
CA ARG A 354 5.24 11.42 54.37
C ARG A 354 6.39 11.69 55.35
N LYS A 355 7.63 11.63 54.88
CA LYS A 355 8.84 11.95 55.66
C LYS A 355 9.31 13.41 55.47
N GLN A 356 8.61 14.19 54.64
CA GLN A 356 8.92 15.61 54.36
C GLN A 356 7.89 16.59 54.96
N GLU A 357 6.89 16.07 55.66
CA GLU A 357 5.97 16.81 56.55
C GLU A 357 6.26 16.37 57.98
#